data_AF-A0A5P3XBC4-F1
#
_entry.id   AF-A0A5P3XBC4-F1
#
_cell.length_a   1.000
_cell.length_b   1.000
_cell.length_c   1.000
_cell.angle_alpha   90.00
_cell.angle_beta   90.00
_cell.angle_gamma   90.00
#
_symmetry.space_group_name_H-M   'P 1'
#
loop_
_entity.id
_entity.type
_entity.pdbx_description
1 polymer ?
#
loop_
_entity_poly.entity_id
_entity_poly.type
_entity_poly.pdbx_seq_one_letter_code
_entity_poly.pdbx_strand_id
1 'polypeptide(L)'
;MQVTSLDTLRQMKRTEIIELTNFNDGTPCVVEVKRPNLMNLITTNKIPNTLLSAAMSMFKGGVGGAASEAMENAKSLKDLASLMQTIAENTLVTPTYSWLKENDIELTEDQLVEILNYMQGGAQALKSFRDKQKCSESNKSK
;
A
#
# COMPACT_ATOMS: atom_id res chain seq x y z
N MET A 1 -30.05 16.75 -4.83
CA MET A 1 -28.77 16.10 -5.21
C MET A 1 -28.69 16.12 -6.73
N GLN A 2 -27.68 16.77 -7.33
CA GLN A 2 -27.45 16.75 -8.78
C GLN A 2 -26.44 15.65 -9.13
N VAL A 3 -26.67 14.98 -10.26
CA VAL A 3 -25.74 13.97 -10.79
C VAL A 3 -24.47 14.69 -11.26
N THR A 4 -23.31 14.19 -10.83
CA THR A 4 -22.00 14.73 -11.23
C THR A 4 -21.81 14.58 -12.74
N SER A 5 -21.45 15.66 -13.44
CA SER A 5 -21.23 15.67 -14.88
C SER A 5 -20.03 14.80 -15.29
N LEU A 6 -20.12 14.19 -16.48
CA LEU A 6 -19.05 13.34 -17.03
C LEU A 6 -17.72 14.10 -17.18
N ASP A 7 -17.76 15.40 -17.50
CA ASP A 7 -16.58 16.26 -17.58
C ASP A 7 -15.87 16.43 -16.23
N THR A 8 -16.65 16.58 -15.15
CA THR A 8 -16.11 16.62 -13.78
C THR A 8 -15.45 15.30 -13.40
N LEU A 9 -16.02 14.17 -13.81
CA LEU A 9 -15.44 12.84 -13.57
C LEU A 9 -14.16 12.58 -14.39
N ARG A 10 -14.00 13.22 -15.56
CA ARG A 10 -12.77 13.15 -16.36
C ARG A 10 -11.65 14.02 -15.80
N GLN A 11 -11.98 15.15 -15.17
CA GLN A 11 -11.02 16.06 -14.55
C GLN A 11 -10.53 15.60 -13.18
N MET A 12 -11.18 14.60 -12.56
CA MET A 12 -10.69 14.05 -11.30
C MET A 12 -9.29 13.47 -11.48
N LYS A 13 -8.31 14.06 -10.77
CA LYS A 13 -6.96 13.50 -10.67
C LYS A 13 -7.08 12.10 -10.07
N ARG A 14 -6.74 11.09 -10.88
CA ARG A 14 -6.72 9.68 -10.47
C ARG A 14 -5.43 9.29 -9.77
N THR A 15 -4.44 10.19 -9.82
CA THR A 15 -3.13 10.02 -9.23
C THR A 15 -2.86 11.14 -8.23
N GLU A 16 -2.08 10.82 -7.22
CA GLU A 16 -1.66 11.69 -6.14
C GLU A 16 -0.17 11.46 -5.89
N ILE A 17 0.55 12.54 -5.60
CA ILE A 17 1.97 12.42 -5.25
C ILE A 17 2.04 12.30 -3.74
N ILE A 18 2.58 11.19 -3.26
CA ILE A 18 2.84 10.97 -1.85
C ILE A 18 4.35 10.84 -1.65
N GLU A 19 4.82 11.40 -0.56
CA GLU A 19 6.14 11.07 -0.03
C GLU A 19 5.96 9.83 0.83
N LEU A 20 6.77 8.80 0.62
CA LEU A 20 6.88 7.62 1.49
C LEU A 20 8.06 7.80 2.45
N THR A 21 8.21 6.87 3.41
CA THR A 21 9.38 6.75 4.27
C THR A 21 10.67 6.77 3.43
N ASN A 22 11.66 7.50 3.91
CA ASN A 22 12.97 7.60 3.26
C ASN A 22 13.60 6.22 3.12
N PHE A 23 14.40 6.04 2.07
CA PHE A 23 15.27 4.86 1.97
C PHE A 23 16.32 4.88 3.08
N ASN A 24 16.96 3.73 3.33
CA ASN A 24 18.02 3.59 4.35
C ASN A 24 19.19 4.57 4.13
N ASP A 25 19.41 5.03 2.89
CA ASP A 25 20.37 6.07 2.52
C ASP A 25 19.91 7.51 2.82
N GLY A 26 18.74 7.70 3.44
CA GLY A 26 18.17 9.02 3.76
C GLY A 26 17.54 9.75 2.57
N THR A 27 17.46 9.12 1.40
CA THR A 27 16.84 9.69 0.19
C THR A 27 15.32 9.69 0.35
N PRO A 28 14.64 10.86 0.19
CA PRO A 28 13.19 10.93 0.25
C PRO A 28 12.55 10.16 -0.91
N CYS A 29 11.65 9.25 -0.60
CA CYS A 29 10.97 8.42 -1.59
C CYS A 29 9.66 9.09 -2.02
N VAL A 30 9.75 10.01 -2.99
CA VAL A 30 8.57 10.67 -3.56
C VAL A 30 8.05 9.86 -4.73
N VAL A 31 6.82 9.37 -4.61
CA VAL A 31 6.19 8.51 -5.61
C VAL A 31 4.82 9.05 -6.01
N GLU A 32 4.50 8.96 -7.29
CA GLU A 32 3.16 9.15 -7.80
C GLU A 32 2.40 7.83 -7.69
N VAL A 33 1.29 7.87 -6.95
CA VAL A 33 0.42 6.73 -6.71
C VAL A 33 -0.97 6.99 -7.28
N LYS A 34 -1.63 5.93 -7.71
CA LYS A 34 -3.08 5.88 -7.91
C LYS A 34 -3.68 5.07 -6.79
N ARG A 35 -4.96 5.27 -6.47
CA ARG A 35 -5.65 4.44 -5.49
C ARG A 35 -6.36 3.28 -6.20
N PRO A 36 -5.76 2.08 -6.34
CA PRO A 36 -6.48 0.93 -6.83
C PRO A 36 -7.53 0.52 -5.79
N ASN A 37 -8.67 0.04 -6.26
CA ASN A 37 -9.66 -0.58 -5.40
C ASN A 37 -9.30 -2.06 -5.22
N LEU A 38 -9.07 -2.50 -3.98
CA LEU A 38 -8.73 -3.90 -3.67
C LEU A 38 -9.76 -4.88 -4.26
N MET A 39 -11.05 -4.55 -4.15
CA MET A 39 -12.11 -5.37 -4.72
C MET A 39 -12.03 -5.44 -6.24
N ASN A 40 -11.63 -4.34 -6.89
CA ASN A 40 -11.39 -4.33 -8.33
C ASN A 40 -10.17 -5.19 -8.72
N LEU A 41 -9.12 -5.23 -7.90
CA LEU A 41 -7.96 -6.12 -8.14
C LEU A 41 -8.34 -7.59 -7.99
N ILE A 42 -9.24 -7.91 -7.05
CA ILE A 42 -9.79 -9.26 -6.88
C ILE A 42 -10.66 -9.65 -8.10
N THR A 43 -11.60 -8.80 -8.51
CA THR A 43 -12.52 -9.12 -9.62
C THR A 43 -11.83 -9.16 -10.98
N THR A 44 -10.75 -8.39 -11.17
CA THR A 44 -9.95 -8.39 -12.41
C THR A 44 -8.92 -9.53 -12.48
N ASN A 45 -8.95 -10.49 -11.55
CA ASN A 45 -7.97 -11.58 -11.42
C ASN A 45 -6.52 -11.11 -11.32
N LYS A 46 -6.29 -9.86 -10.87
CA LYS A 46 -4.94 -9.34 -10.61
C LYS A 46 -4.34 -9.91 -9.33
N ILE A 47 -5.20 -10.29 -8.37
CA ILE A 47 -4.81 -11.03 -7.17
C ILE A 47 -5.14 -12.51 -7.41
N PRO A 48 -4.14 -13.41 -7.49
CA PRO A 48 -4.37 -14.83 -7.66
C PRO A 48 -5.18 -15.43 -6.51
N ASN A 49 -5.96 -16.48 -6.80
CA ASN A 49 -6.85 -17.13 -5.82
C ASN A 49 -6.14 -17.59 -4.55
N THR A 50 -4.86 -17.93 -4.65
CA THR A 50 -4.02 -18.30 -3.50
C THR A 50 -3.83 -17.15 -2.51
N LEU A 51 -3.84 -15.91 -2.99
CA LEU A 51 -3.64 -14.70 -2.19
C LEU A 51 -4.96 -14.08 -1.70
N LEU A 52 -6.11 -14.63 -2.09
CA LEU A 52 -7.41 -14.10 -1.68
C LEU A 52 -7.63 -14.17 -0.19
N SER A 53 -7.11 -15.21 0.48
CA SER A 53 -7.20 -15.31 1.94
C SER A 53 -6.51 -14.11 2.58
N ALA A 54 -5.25 -13.84 2.22
CA ALA A 54 -4.50 -12.69 2.72
C ALA A 54 -5.19 -11.36 2.37
N ALA A 55 -5.78 -11.23 1.17
CA ALA A 55 -6.51 -10.04 0.76
C ALA A 55 -7.79 -9.82 1.59
N MET A 56 -8.50 -10.89 1.94
CA MET A 56 -9.67 -10.82 2.82
C MET A 56 -9.28 -10.44 4.25
N SER A 57 -8.20 -11.01 4.78
CA SER A 57 -7.67 -10.68 6.11
C SER A 57 -7.22 -9.22 6.17
N MET A 58 -6.57 -8.74 5.11
CA MET A 58 -6.22 -7.34 4.94
C MET A 58 -7.46 -6.44 4.86
N PHE A 59 -8.51 -6.86 4.15
CA PHE A 59 -9.75 -6.08 4.06
C PHE A 59 -10.49 -6.00 5.40
N LYS A 60 -10.47 -7.08 6.20
CA LYS A 60 -11.15 -7.14 7.50
C LYS A 60 -10.40 -6.42 8.62
N GLY A 61 -9.08 -6.57 8.69
CA GLY A 61 -8.26 -6.14 9.83
C GLY A 61 -7.10 -5.21 9.48
N GLY A 62 -7.03 -4.73 8.23
CA GLY A 62 -5.91 -3.94 7.73
C GLY A 62 -4.60 -4.71 7.70
N VAL A 63 -3.48 -3.98 7.63
CA VAL A 63 -2.14 -4.58 7.63
C VAL A 63 -1.88 -5.39 8.90
N GLY A 64 -2.35 -4.91 10.06
CA GLY A 64 -2.19 -5.60 11.34
C GLY A 64 -2.92 -6.94 11.42
N GLY A 65 -4.15 -7.02 10.90
CA GLY A 65 -4.90 -8.28 10.82
C GLY A 65 -4.24 -9.30 9.89
N ALA A 66 -3.82 -8.85 8.71
CA ALA A 66 -3.14 -9.73 7.76
C ALA A 66 -1.75 -10.20 8.27
N ALA A 67 -1.01 -9.33 8.97
CA ALA A 67 0.27 -9.67 9.56
C ALA A 67 0.13 -10.69 10.70
N SER A 68 -0.93 -10.59 11.51
CA SER A 68 -1.20 -11.56 12.58
C SER A 68 -1.43 -12.97 12.03
N GLU A 69 -2.21 -13.10 10.96
CA GLU A 69 -2.45 -14.39 10.29
C GLU A 69 -1.20 -14.90 9.55
N ALA A 70 -0.40 -13.98 8.99
CA ALA A 70 0.86 -14.32 8.34
C ALA A 70 1.91 -14.91 9.29
N MET A 71 1.88 -14.55 10.58
CA MET A 71 2.78 -15.11 11.59
C MET A 71 2.47 -16.57 11.96
N GLU A 72 1.31 -17.10 11.58
CA GLU A 72 0.92 -18.47 11.91
C GLU A 72 1.69 -19.52 11.10
N ASN A 73 2.13 -19.18 9.88
CA ASN A 73 2.78 -20.11 8.97
C ASN A 73 3.49 -19.41 7.79
N ALA A 74 4.66 -19.94 7.41
CA ALA A 74 5.53 -19.35 6.37
C ALA A 74 4.85 -19.18 5.00
N LYS A 75 3.86 -20.03 4.68
CA LYS A 75 3.06 -19.89 3.46
C LYS A 75 2.23 -18.59 3.48
N SER A 76 1.55 -18.30 4.58
CA SER A 76 0.72 -17.10 4.74
C SER A 76 1.56 -15.82 4.72
N LEU A 77 2.78 -15.87 5.27
CA LEU A 77 3.74 -14.78 5.16
C LEU A 77 4.15 -14.51 3.70
N LYS A 78 4.45 -15.56 2.94
CA LYS A 78 4.78 -15.43 1.51
C LYS A 78 3.58 -14.92 0.71
N ASP A 79 2.38 -15.35 1.04
CA ASP A 79 1.15 -14.91 0.39
C ASP A 79 0.89 -13.42 0.70
N LEU A 80 1.06 -13.00 1.95
CA LEU A 80 0.97 -11.59 2.35
C LEU A 80 2.01 -10.75 1.61
N ALA A 81 3.28 -11.14 1.61
CA ALA A 81 4.33 -10.43 0.90
C ALA A 81 4.01 -10.29 -0.60
N SER A 82 3.57 -11.38 -1.25
CA SER A 82 3.18 -11.37 -2.66
C SER A 82 1.99 -10.45 -2.94
N LEU A 83 1.03 -10.41 -2.02
CA LEU A 83 -0.10 -9.49 -2.09
C LEU A 83 0.36 -8.03 -1.96
N MET A 84 1.23 -7.71 -1.00
CA MET A 84 1.78 -6.36 -0.83
C MET A 84 2.48 -5.87 -2.09
N GLN A 85 3.29 -6.73 -2.72
CA GLN A 85 3.97 -6.42 -3.98
C GLN A 85 2.98 -6.20 -5.14
N THR A 86 1.96 -7.06 -5.25
CA THR A 86 0.91 -6.93 -6.27
C THR A 86 0.16 -5.61 -6.12
N ILE A 87 -0.11 -5.22 -4.87
CA ILE A 87 -0.76 -3.95 -4.56
C ILE A 87 0.17 -2.79 -4.92
N ALA A 88 1.44 -2.83 -4.52
CA ALA A 88 2.42 -1.80 -4.86
C ALA A 88 2.53 -1.61 -6.38
N GLU A 89 2.58 -2.70 -7.15
CA GLU A 89 2.61 -2.66 -8.61
C GLU A 89 1.37 -2.02 -9.23
N ASN A 90 0.20 -2.22 -8.63
CA ASN A 90 -1.05 -1.61 -9.08
C ASN A 90 -1.30 -0.21 -8.48
N THR A 91 -0.49 0.23 -7.52
CA THR A 91 -0.63 1.51 -6.83
C THR A 91 0.38 2.52 -7.36
N LEU A 92 1.63 2.12 -7.57
CA LEU A 92 2.70 2.97 -8.08
C LEU A 92 2.50 3.27 -9.57
N VAL A 93 2.48 4.55 -9.91
CA VAL A 93 2.43 5.05 -11.29
C VAL A 93 3.83 5.47 -11.73
N THR A 94 4.51 6.28 -10.92
CA THR A 94 5.84 6.80 -11.20
C THR A 94 6.67 6.94 -9.92
N PRO A 95 7.85 6.31 -9.79
CA PRO A 95 8.37 5.21 -10.60
C PRO A 95 7.47 3.98 -10.53
N THR A 96 7.50 3.13 -11.56
CA THR A 96 6.76 1.86 -11.52
C THR A 96 7.49 0.85 -10.63
N TYR A 97 6.73 -0.05 -9.99
CA TYR A 97 7.32 -1.09 -9.17
C TYR A 97 8.30 -2.00 -9.94
N SER A 98 7.99 -2.29 -11.21
CA SER A 98 8.87 -3.06 -12.09
C SER A 98 10.19 -2.32 -12.34
N TRP A 99 10.13 -1.01 -12.59
CA TRP A 99 11.34 -0.20 -12.78
C TRP A 99 12.23 -0.20 -11.53
N LEU A 100 11.63 -0.13 -10.33
CA LEU A 100 12.39 -0.23 -9.07
C LEU A 100 13.12 -1.58 -8.99
N LYS A 101 12.42 -2.69 -9.25
CA LYS A 101 13.02 -4.03 -9.30
C LYS A 101 14.12 -4.18 -10.34
N GLU A 102 13.95 -3.61 -11.53
CA GLU A 102 14.93 -3.64 -12.61
C GLU A 102 16.21 -2.86 -12.28
N ASN A 103 16.13 -1.88 -11.37
CA ASN A 103 17.26 -1.06 -10.93
C ASN A 103 17.85 -1.50 -9.58
N ASP A 104 17.51 -2.71 -9.11
CA ASP A 104 17.96 -3.24 -7.81
C ASP A 104 17.51 -2.38 -6.61
N ILE A 105 16.42 -1.62 -6.76
CA ILE A 105 15.83 -0.79 -5.72
C ILE A 105 14.69 -1.57 -5.08
N GLU A 106 14.94 -2.10 -3.89
CA GLU A 106 13.91 -2.75 -3.07
C GLU A 106 13.20 -1.73 -2.18
N LEU A 107 11.85 -1.79 -2.17
CA LEU A 107 11.06 -1.03 -1.21
C LEU A 107 11.19 -1.66 0.17
N THR A 108 11.37 -0.84 1.20
CA THR A 108 11.39 -1.32 2.58
C THR A 108 10.01 -1.78 3.01
N GLU A 109 9.96 -2.63 4.04
CA GLU A 109 8.70 -3.11 4.61
C GLU A 109 7.79 -1.94 5.05
N ASP A 110 8.38 -0.90 5.63
CA ASP A 110 7.65 0.32 6.03
C ASP A 110 7.02 1.04 4.83
N GLN A 111 7.74 1.15 3.70
CA GLN A 111 7.22 1.74 2.47
C GLN A 111 6.06 0.92 1.90
N LEU A 112 6.18 -0.41 1.89
CA LEU A 112 5.09 -1.29 1.47
C LEU A 112 3.86 -1.13 2.36
N VAL A 113 4.04 -1.05 3.68
CA VAL A 113 2.96 -0.82 4.64
C VAL A 113 2.31 0.55 4.45
N GLU A 114 3.08 1.61 4.18
CA GLU A 114 2.55 2.93 3.85
C GLU A 114 1.71 2.90 2.56
N ILE A 115 2.18 2.26 1.50
CA ILE A 115 1.43 2.10 0.23
C ILE A 115 0.09 1.38 0.50
N LEU A 116 0.08 0.36 1.37
CA LEU A 116 -1.14 -0.36 1.74
C LEU A 116 -2.10 0.48 2.56
N ASN A 117 -1.59 1.25 3.52
CA ASN A 117 -2.37 2.19 4.31
C ASN A 117 -2.98 3.27 3.41
N TYR A 118 -2.22 3.77 2.43
CA TYR A 118 -2.70 4.68 1.41
C TYR A 118 -3.85 4.08 0.60
N MET A 119 -3.75 2.82 0.17
CA MET A 119 -4.84 2.16 -0.53
C MET A 119 -6.13 2.13 0.32
N GLN A 120 -6.02 1.78 1.60
CA GLN A 120 -7.16 1.64 2.50
C GLN A 120 -7.82 2.99 2.86
N GLY A 121 -7.03 4.00 3.25
CA GLY A 121 -7.55 5.26 3.79
C GLY A 121 -7.04 6.54 3.11
N GLY A 122 -6.35 6.43 1.98
CA GLY A 122 -5.78 7.56 1.24
C GLY A 122 -4.67 8.28 2.01
N ALA A 123 -4.36 9.52 1.61
CA ALA A 123 -3.34 10.35 2.25
C ALA A 123 -3.58 10.60 3.77
N GLN A 124 -4.83 10.49 4.24
CA GLN A 124 -5.14 10.64 5.66
C GLN A 124 -4.63 9.45 6.51
N ALA A 125 -4.64 8.24 5.94
CA ALA A 125 -4.09 7.06 6.61
C ALA A 125 -2.56 7.14 6.73
N LEU A 126 -1.87 7.71 5.75
CA LEU A 126 -0.42 7.95 5.81
C LEU A 126 -0.06 8.90 6.96
N LYS A 127 -0.79 10.02 7.10
CA LYS A 127 -0.59 10.96 8.23
C LYS A 127 -0.78 10.26 9.57
N SER A 128 -1.86 9.49 9.71
CA SER A 128 -2.18 8.76 10.94
C SER A 128 -1.13 7.69 11.28
N PHE A 129 -0.55 7.05 10.26
CA PHE A 129 0.52 6.08 10.43
C PHE A 129 1.83 6.74 10.89
N ARG A 130 2.19 7.89 10.30
CA ARG A 130 3.37 8.68 10.71
C ARG A 130 3.28 9.19 12.13
N ASP A 131 2.11 9.66 12.54
CA ASP A 131 1.87 10.09 13.93
C ASP A 131 2.02 8.93 14.91
N LYS A 132 1.57 7.72 14.53
CA LYS A 132 1.75 6.50 15.33
C LYS A 132 3.21 6.05 15.42
N GLN A 133 3.98 6.13 14.32
CA GLN A 133 5.42 5.84 14.34
C GLN A 133 6.17 6.81 15.27
N LYS A 134 5.89 8.11 15.20
CA LYS A 134 6.49 9.11 16.10
C LYS A 134 6.21 8.84 17.58
N CYS A 135 4.98 8.42 17.89
CA CYS A 135 4.59 8.06 19.25
C CYS A 135 5.24 6.76 19.75
N SER A 136 5.50 5.77 18.88
CA SER A 136 6.13 4.51 19.29
C SER A 136 7.64 4.66 19.56
N GLU A 137 8.33 5.55 18.85
CA GLU A 137 9.73 5.89 19.13
C GLU A 137 9.91 6.61 20.47
N SER A 138 8.95 7.46 20.84
CA SER A 138 8.98 8.23 22.10
C SER A 138 8.82 7.34 23.35
N ASN A 139 8.34 6.11 23.21
CA ASN A 139 8.11 5.18 24.33
C ASN A 139 9.20 4.11 24.49
N LYS A 140 10.22 4.08 23.61
CA LYS A 140 11.42 3.23 23.78
C LYS A 140 12.56 3.91 24.54
N SER A 141 12.41 5.20 24.86
CA SER A 141 13.38 5.98 25.65
C SER A 141 12.84 6.25 27.06
N LYS A 142 12.62 5.23 27.88
CA LYS A 142 12.49 5.35 29.34
C LYS A 142 12.89 4.06 30.04
#